data_AF-A0A936UII3-F1
#
_entry.id   AF-A0A936UII3-F1
#
_cell.length_a   1.000
_cell.length_b   1.000
_cell.length_c   1.000
_cell.angle_alpha   90.00
_cell.angle_beta   90.00
_cell.angle_gamma   90.00
#
_symmetry.space_group_name_H-M   'P 1'
#
loop_
_entity.id
_entity.type
_entity.pdbx_description
1 polymer ?
#
loop_
_entity_poly.entity_id
_entity_poly.type
_entity_poly.pdbx_seq_one_letter_code
_entity_poly.pdbx_strand_id
1 'polypeptide(L)'
;MYRPPMVEQGYWAGKRILLVSHEAWGPVRLSKHHYASTLIDQGAQVFFLGPDELGRRDIAVELQQAGAPTIVHRAPPMRGIRHLPVELRERMEERQMRALATTCGGAFDVLWNFDLFRFRSLKDRSHARLYMLHVMDLKHPDELSGPAKCADAVIVVSPAWPMA
;
A
#
# COMPACT_ATOMS: atom_id res chain seq x y z
N MET A 1 32.56 12.47 21.16
CA MET A 1 31.97 12.81 19.86
C MET A 1 31.41 11.51 19.27
N TYR A 2 30.12 11.24 19.45
CA TYR A 2 29.50 10.01 18.97
C TYR A 2 29.26 10.13 17.47
N ARG A 3 30.03 9.38 16.68
CA ARG A 3 29.80 9.23 15.24
C ARG A 3 28.84 8.03 15.11
N PRO A 4 27.57 8.23 14.70
CA PRO A 4 26.69 7.08 14.52
C PRO A 4 27.32 6.13 13.50
N PRO A 5 27.20 4.80 13.69
CA PRO A 5 27.73 3.83 12.75
C PRO A 5 27.11 4.11 11.38
N MET A 6 27.94 4.09 10.33
CA MET A 6 27.44 4.13 8.96
C MET A 6 26.47 2.98 8.79
N VAL A 7 25.20 3.29 8.57
CA VAL A 7 24.19 2.32 8.17
C VAL A 7 24.72 1.71 6.87
N GLU A 8 25.19 0.46 6.91
CA GLU A 8 25.28 -0.37 5.70
C GLU A 8 23.96 -0.18 4.98
N GLN A 9 23.98 0.34 3.74
CA GLN A 9 22.75 0.69 3.04
C GLN A 9 21.81 -0.52 3.06
N GLY A 10 20.76 -0.44 3.88
CA GLY A 10 19.85 -1.54 4.10
C GLY A 10 19.16 -1.90 2.79
N TYR A 11 18.63 -3.12 2.69
CA TYR A 11 17.91 -3.61 1.51
C TYR A 11 16.86 -2.62 0.93
N TRP A 12 16.30 -1.78 1.80
CA TRP A 12 15.26 -0.79 1.50
C TRP A 12 15.78 0.52 0.90
N ALA A 13 17.08 0.80 0.98
CA ALA A 13 17.67 2.03 0.48
C ALA A 13 17.41 2.19 -1.03
N GLY A 14 16.85 3.33 -1.42
CA GLY A 14 16.50 3.64 -2.82
C GLY A 14 15.30 2.89 -3.38
N LYS A 15 14.64 2.02 -2.60
CA LYS A 15 13.43 1.32 -3.02
C LYS A 15 12.22 2.24 -3.00
N ARG A 16 11.36 2.10 -3.98
CA ARG A 16 10.08 2.81 -4.06
C ARG A 16 8.96 1.92 -3.55
N ILE A 17 8.32 2.33 -2.47
CA ILE A 17 7.35 1.51 -1.75
C ILE A 17 6.00 2.22 -1.74
N LEU A 18 4.99 1.59 -2.35
CA LEU A 18 3.60 2.02 -2.22
C LEU A 18 2.99 1.31 -1.01
N LEU A 19 2.65 2.07 0.03
CA LEU A 19 1.99 1.57 1.23
C LEU A 19 0.51 1.94 1.18
N VAL A 20 -0.38 0.94 1.17
CA VAL A 20 -1.82 1.13 1.04
C VAL A 20 -2.50 0.92 2.39
N SER A 21 -3.33 1.88 2.79
CA SER A 21 -4.02 1.88 4.07
C SER A 21 -5.45 2.41 3.93
N HIS A 22 -6.36 1.83 4.71
CA HIS A 22 -7.70 2.40 4.93
C HIS A 22 -7.67 3.67 5.80
N GLU A 23 -6.65 3.82 6.63
CA GLU A 23 -6.51 4.93 7.55
C GLU A 23 -5.68 6.05 6.91
N ALA A 24 -6.10 7.29 7.11
CA ALA A 24 -5.41 8.46 6.59
C ALA A 24 -4.05 8.67 7.29
N TRP A 25 -3.14 9.34 6.60
CA TRP A 25 -1.96 9.89 7.25
C TRP A 25 -2.38 11.09 8.10
N GLY A 26 -2.04 11.09 9.39
CA GLY A 26 -2.55 12.09 10.32
C GLY A 26 -1.80 12.13 11.65
N PRO A 27 -2.29 12.93 12.61
CA PRO A 27 -1.61 13.13 13.90
C PRO A 27 -1.61 11.87 14.77
N VAL A 28 -2.61 11.00 14.62
CA VAL A 28 -2.65 9.70 15.28
C VAL A 28 -1.87 8.69 14.43
N ARG A 29 -0.71 8.26 14.92
CA ARG A 29 0.12 7.25 14.26
C ARG A 29 -0.28 5.86 14.74
N LEU A 30 -0.79 5.05 13.81
CA LEU A 30 -1.08 3.64 14.02
C LEU A 30 0.08 2.80 13.48
N SER A 31 0.03 1.47 13.66
CA SER A 31 1.13 0.56 13.33
C SER A 31 1.67 0.74 11.90
N LYS A 32 0.79 1.05 10.94
CA LYS A 32 1.13 1.27 9.52
C LYS A 32 2.00 2.52 9.32
N HIS A 33 1.74 3.57 10.09
CA HIS A 33 2.55 4.80 10.08
C HIS A 33 3.95 4.54 10.62
N HIS A 34 4.09 3.66 11.62
CA HIS A 34 5.39 3.24 12.12
C HIS A 34 6.19 2.46 11.06
N TYR A 35 5.57 1.52 10.35
CA TYR A 35 6.23 0.82 9.24
C TYR A 35 6.71 1.82 8.17
N ALA A 36 5.88 2.78 7.78
CA ALA A 36 6.26 3.82 6.81
C ALA A 36 7.48 4.63 7.28
N SER A 37 7.47 5.10 8.53
CA SER A 37 8.60 5.85 9.09
C SER A 37 9.88 5.02 9.14
N THR A 38 9.81 3.76 9.59
CA THR A 38 10.99 2.88 9.63
C THR A 38 11.58 2.63 8.25
N LEU A 39 10.74 2.47 7.21
CA LEU A 39 11.21 2.31 5.83
C LEU A 39 11.92 3.57 5.32
N ILE A 40 11.40 4.76 5.66
CA ILE A 40 12.03 6.05 5.29
C ILE A 40 13.38 6.20 5.99
N ASP A 41 13.46 5.87 7.29
CA ASP A 41 14.69 5.90 8.07
C ASP A 41 15.76 4.95 7.50
N GLN A 42 15.32 3.88 6.82
CA GLN A 42 16.19 2.94 6.09
C GLN A 42 16.51 3.38 4.66
N GLY A 43 16.11 4.59 4.25
CA GLY A 43 16.43 5.19 2.96
C GLY A 43 15.48 4.84 1.82
N ALA A 44 14.30 4.26 2.11
CA ALA A 44 13.28 4.01 1.10
C ALA A 44 12.49 5.28 0.75
N GLN A 45 11.97 5.32 -0.47
CA GLN A 45 10.98 6.30 -0.92
C GLN A 45 9.58 5.73 -0.70
N VAL A 46 8.89 6.20 0.34
CA VAL A 46 7.56 5.70 0.71
C VAL A 46 6.46 6.62 0.17
N PHE A 47 5.52 6.01 -0.55
CA PHE A 47 4.29 6.61 -1.05
C PHE A 47 3.13 6.04 -0.24
N PHE A 48 2.47 6.86 0.57
CA PHE A 48 1.37 6.43 1.43
C PHE A 48 0.02 6.72 0.78
N LEU A 49 -0.68 5.66 0.38
CA LEU A 49 -2.02 5.74 -0.17
C LEU A 49 -3.06 5.50 0.92
N GLY A 50 -3.64 6.60 1.40
CA GLY A 50 -4.71 6.60 2.41
C GLY A 50 -6.11 6.34 1.83
N PRO A 51 -7.18 6.63 2.60
CA PRO A 51 -8.56 6.43 2.17
C PRO A 51 -8.90 7.26 0.92
N ASP A 52 -9.95 6.84 0.24
CA ASP A 52 -10.43 7.54 -0.95
C ASP A 52 -11.11 8.86 -0.55
N GLU A 53 -10.83 9.93 -1.29
CA GLU A 53 -11.34 11.27 -1.00
C GLU A 53 -12.55 11.61 -1.87
N LEU A 54 -13.71 11.80 -1.23
CA LEU A 54 -14.92 12.26 -1.90
C LEU A 54 -14.72 13.68 -2.44
N GLY A 55 -15.06 13.90 -3.71
CA GLY A 55 -14.97 15.20 -4.37
C GLY A 55 -13.69 15.45 -5.17
N ARG A 56 -12.66 14.60 -5.01
CA ARG A 56 -11.47 14.63 -5.86
C ARG A 56 -11.75 13.92 -7.20
N ARG A 57 -11.11 14.39 -8.28
CA ARG A 57 -11.21 13.77 -9.61
C ARG A 57 -9.94 13.05 -10.03
N ASP A 58 -8.78 13.56 -9.62
CA ASP A 58 -7.47 13.07 -10.05
C ASP A 58 -6.65 12.50 -8.89
N ILE A 59 -5.58 11.78 -9.22
CA ILE A 59 -4.57 11.37 -8.25
C ILE A 59 -3.63 12.56 -8.02
N ALA A 60 -3.37 12.91 -6.77
CA ALA A 60 -2.40 13.94 -6.43
C ALA A 60 -1.40 13.43 -5.40
N VAL A 61 -0.25 14.08 -5.39
CA VAL A 61 0.87 13.75 -4.52
C VAL A 61 1.17 14.96 -3.66
N GLU A 62 1.15 14.78 -2.34
CA GLU A 62 1.54 15.79 -1.36
C GLU A 62 2.90 15.39 -0.76
N LEU A 63 3.92 16.19 -1.07
CA LEU A 63 5.23 16.03 -0.46
C LEU A 63 5.19 16.55 0.98
N GLN A 64 5.56 15.70 1.91
CA GLN A 64 5.70 16.08 3.31
C GLN A 64 7.12 16.57 3.61
N GLN A 65 7.32 17.09 4.83
CA GLN A 65 8.64 17.45 5.34
C GLN A 65 9.60 16.26 5.34
N ALA A 66 10.91 16.53 5.39
CA ALA A 66 11.92 15.48 5.46
C ALA A 66 11.65 14.49 6.62
N GLY A 67 11.69 13.19 6.33
CA GLY A 67 11.37 12.13 7.29
C GLY A 67 9.88 11.71 7.33
N ALA A 68 9.05 12.21 6.42
CA ALA A 68 7.66 11.78 6.26
C ALA A 68 7.40 11.21 4.86
N PRO A 69 6.42 10.29 4.71
CA PRO A 69 6.10 9.71 3.42
C PRO A 69 5.46 10.75 2.50
N THR A 70 5.57 10.47 1.21
CA THR A 70 4.82 11.17 0.19
C THR A 70 3.36 10.71 0.24
N ILE A 71 2.41 11.62 0.52
CA ILE A 71 1.00 11.25 0.63
C ILE A 71 0.37 11.22 -0.75
N VAL A 72 -0.32 10.13 -1.05
CA VAL A 72 -1.01 9.95 -2.33
C VAL A 72 -2.51 10.04 -2.07
N HIS A 73 -3.11 11.06 -2.65
CA HIS A 73 -4.54 11.32 -2.59
C HIS A 73 -5.20 10.82 -3.86
N ARG A 74 -6.37 10.18 -3.74
CA ARG A 74 -7.12 9.74 -4.91
C ARG A 74 -8.62 9.82 -4.71
N ALA A 75 -9.33 9.93 -5.82
CA ALA A 75 -10.77 9.75 -5.87
C ALA A 75 -11.16 8.28 -5.61
N PRO A 76 -12.34 8.02 -5.01
CA PRO A 76 -12.86 6.66 -4.93
C PRO A 76 -13.08 6.07 -6.33
N PRO A 77 -12.91 4.75 -6.48
CA PRO A 77 -13.41 4.08 -7.66
C PRO A 77 -14.91 4.34 -7.83
N MET A 78 -15.41 4.15 -9.05
CA MET A 78 -16.83 4.24 -9.37
C MET A 78 -17.70 3.53 -8.32
N ARG A 79 -18.77 4.19 -7.87
CA ARG A 79 -19.74 3.60 -6.93
C ARG A 79 -20.29 2.30 -7.52
N GLY A 80 -20.35 1.25 -6.70
CA GLY A 80 -20.86 -0.05 -7.13
C GLY A 80 -19.85 -0.94 -7.87
N ILE A 81 -18.55 -0.63 -7.82
CA ILE A 81 -17.49 -1.44 -8.46
C ILE A 81 -17.53 -2.94 -8.08
N ARG A 82 -18.06 -3.28 -6.90
CA ARG A 82 -18.25 -4.66 -6.45
C ARG A 82 -19.25 -5.46 -7.31
N HIS A 83 -20.17 -4.79 -7.99
CA HIS A 83 -21.18 -5.40 -8.86
C HIS A 83 -20.72 -5.53 -10.31
N LEU A 84 -19.56 -4.97 -10.65
CA LEU A 84 -19.01 -5.12 -11.99
C LEU A 84 -18.52 -6.57 -12.21
N PRO A 85 -18.58 -7.07 -13.46
CA PRO A 85 -17.88 -8.28 -13.87
C PRO A 85 -16.42 -8.23 -13.43
N VAL A 86 -15.87 -9.40 -13.06
CA VAL A 86 -14.53 -9.51 -12.48
C VAL A 86 -13.50 -8.84 -13.39
N GLU A 87 -13.54 -9.14 -14.68
CA GLU A 87 -12.60 -8.65 -15.69
C GLU A 87 -12.59 -7.13 -15.79
N LEU A 88 -13.76 -6.49 -15.68
CA LEU A 88 -13.87 -5.04 -15.73
C LEU A 88 -13.28 -4.40 -14.47
N ARG A 89 -13.58 -4.98 -13.29
CA ARG A 89 -13.01 -4.53 -12.02
C ARG A 89 -11.48 -4.65 -12.03
N GLU A 90 -10.94 -5.77 -12.49
CA GLU A 90 -9.49 -5.99 -12.59
C GLU A 90 -8.83 -4.96 -13.52
N ARG A 91 -9.41 -4.72 -14.70
CA ARG A 91 -8.91 -3.69 -15.63
C ARG A 91 -8.94 -2.30 -15.01
N MET A 92 -9.93 -1.99 -14.18
CA MET A 92 -10.00 -0.71 -13.45
C MET A 92 -8.89 -0.62 -12.40
N GLU A 93 -8.67 -1.68 -11.62
CA GLU A 93 -7.59 -1.73 -10.62
C GLU A 93 -6.21 -1.57 -11.28
N GLU A 94 -5.96 -2.23 -12.43
CA GLU A 94 -4.72 -2.07 -13.20
C GLU A 94 -4.54 -0.65 -13.72
N ARG A 95 -5.60 -0.03 -14.25
CA ARG A 95 -5.55 1.38 -14.70
C ARG A 95 -5.24 2.31 -13.54
N GLN A 96 -5.80 2.05 -12.36
CA GLN A 96 -5.49 2.82 -11.16
C GLN A 96 -4.03 2.63 -10.73
N MET A 97 -3.52 1.40 -10.72
CA MET A 97 -2.12 1.13 -10.40
C MET A 97 -1.17 1.82 -11.39
N ARG A 98 -1.48 1.78 -12.69
CA ARG A 98 -0.76 2.55 -13.72
C ARG A 98 -0.75 4.03 -13.44
N ALA A 99 -1.91 4.60 -13.15
CA ALA A 99 -2.04 6.02 -12.86
C ALA A 99 -1.25 6.40 -11.60
N LEU A 100 -1.29 5.58 -10.55
CA LEU A 100 -0.49 5.76 -9.34
C LEU A 100 1.01 5.75 -9.64
N ALA A 101 1.49 4.75 -10.39
CA ALA A 101 2.89 4.66 -10.78
C ALA A 101 3.31 5.89 -11.59
N THR A 102 2.55 6.28 -12.61
CA THR A 102 2.84 7.47 -13.43
C THR A 102 2.89 8.74 -12.58
N THR A 103 1.86 8.98 -11.75
CA THR A 103 1.75 10.17 -10.91
C THR A 103 2.83 10.23 -9.82
N CYS A 104 3.25 9.08 -9.29
CA CYS A 104 4.34 8.99 -8.33
C CYS A 104 5.73 9.04 -9.00
N GLY A 105 5.81 9.07 -10.33
CA GLY A 105 7.06 9.20 -11.09
C GLY A 105 7.75 7.88 -11.46
N GLY A 106 7.04 6.76 -11.47
CA GLY A 106 7.56 5.45 -11.88
C GLY A 106 6.92 4.26 -11.16
N ALA A 107 7.29 3.05 -11.60
CA ALA A 107 6.87 1.81 -10.97
C ALA A 107 7.40 1.68 -9.52
N PHE A 108 6.72 0.88 -8.72
CA PHE A 108 7.11 0.58 -7.35
C PHE A 108 7.94 -0.72 -7.31
N ASP A 109 8.96 -0.75 -6.47
CA ASP A 109 9.64 -1.99 -6.15
C ASP A 109 8.75 -2.88 -5.28
N VAL A 110 8.02 -2.26 -4.36
CA VAL A 110 7.19 -2.96 -3.38
C VAL A 110 5.83 -2.28 -3.26
N LEU A 111 4.77 -3.07 -3.38
CA LEU A 111 3.42 -2.74 -2.96
C LEU A 111 3.16 -3.44 -1.62
N TRP A 112 3.00 -2.67 -0.56
CA TRP A 112 2.64 -3.18 0.76
C TRP A 112 1.22 -2.76 1.11
N ASN A 113 0.29 -3.70 1.03
CA ASN A 113 -1.13 -3.44 1.18
C ASN A 113 -1.66 -3.91 2.54
N PHE A 114 -2.33 -3.01 3.26
CA PHE A 114 -3.02 -3.31 4.52
C PHE A 114 -4.55 -3.30 4.40
N ASP A 115 -5.07 -3.29 3.17
CA ASP A 115 -6.49 -3.18 2.82
C ASP A 115 -6.91 -4.41 1.99
N LEU A 116 -7.91 -5.14 2.48
CA LEU A 116 -8.43 -6.38 1.86
C LEU A 116 -9.33 -6.14 0.63
N PHE A 117 -9.73 -4.91 0.38
CA PHE A 117 -10.71 -4.55 -0.64
C PHE A 117 -10.09 -3.81 -1.82
N ARG A 118 -8.87 -3.29 -1.68
CA ARG A 118 -8.12 -2.63 -2.75
C ARG A 118 -7.13 -3.59 -3.41
N PHE A 119 -6.95 -3.40 -4.71
CA PHE A 119 -6.00 -4.17 -5.52
C PHE A 119 -6.20 -5.68 -5.35
N ARG A 120 -7.46 -6.10 -5.53
CA ARG A 120 -7.88 -7.50 -5.40
C ARG A 120 -7.33 -8.38 -6.51
N SER A 121 -6.94 -7.78 -7.62
CA SER A 121 -6.22 -8.43 -8.70
C SER A 121 -5.17 -7.47 -9.26
N LEU A 122 -3.93 -7.95 -9.32
CA LEU A 122 -2.82 -7.28 -10.02
C LEU A 122 -2.20 -8.29 -10.97
N LYS A 123 -2.83 -8.46 -12.15
CA LYS A 123 -2.29 -9.31 -13.21
C LYS A 123 -1.03 -8.69 -13.80
N ASP A 124 -1.06 -7.37 -14.00
CA ASP A 124 0.08 -6.61 -14.48
C ASP A 124 1.04 -6.25 -13.34
N ARG A 125 2.14 -6.99 -13.25
CA ARG A 125 3.21 -6.78 -12.26
C ARG A 125 4.25 -5.75 -12.71
N SER A 126 4.11 -5.12 -13.88
CA SER A 126 5.07 -4.12 -14.36
C SER A 126 5.10 -2.85 -13.49
N HIS A 127 4.10 -2.66 -12.63
CA HIS A 127 3.96 -1.50 -11.76
C HIS A 127 4.34 -1.77 -10.29
N ALA A 128 4.50 -3.04 -9.90
CA ALA A 128 4.92 -3.45 -8.56
C ALA A 128 5.66 -4.80 -8.62
N ARG A 129 6.96 -4.82 -8.31
CA ARG A 129 7.79 -6.05 -8.42
C ARG A 129 7.47 -7.06 -7.31
N LEU A 130 7.22 -6.59 -6.09
CA LEU A 130 6.81 -7.38 -4.95
C LEU A 130 5.47 -6.88 -4.42
N TYR A 131 4.51 -7.78 -4.24
CA TYR A 131 3.23 -7.48 -3.63
C TYR A 131 3.09 -8.21 -2.28
N MET A 132 3.07 -7.45 -1.20
CA MET A 132 2.82 -7.96 0.16
C MET A 132 1.44 -7.54 0.64
N LEU A 133 0.65 -8.50 1.10
CA LEU A 133 -0.60 -8.25 1.81
C LEU A 133 -0.35 -8.41 3.31
N HIS A 134 -0.75 -7.43 4.11
CA HIS A 134 -0.62 -7.47 5.56
C HIS A 134 -1.98 -7.23 6.20
N VAL A 135 -2.60 -8.32 6.67
CA VAL A 135 -3.93 -8.31 7.25
C VAL A 135 -3.81 -8.22 8.76
N MET A 136 -4.44 -7.19 9.33
CA MET A 136 -4.58 -7.02 10.77
C MET A 136 -5.97 -7.50 11.20
N ASP A 137 -6.04 -8.13 12.35
CA ASP A 137 -7.27 -8.58 13.01
C ASP A 137 -8.15 -9.48 12.13
N LEU A 138 -7.55 -10.43 11.41
CA LEU A 138 -8.30 -11.41 10.62
C LEU A 138 -9.19 -12.25 11.54
N LYS A 139 -10.51 -12.20 11.36
CA LYS A 139 -11.45 -12.94 12.21
C LYS A 139 -11.81 -14.30 11.62
N HIS A 140 -11.99 -14.34 10.29
CA HIS A 140 -12.29 -15.57 9.56
C HIS A 140 -11.34 -15.75 8.37
N PRO A 141 -10.81 -16.96 8.12
CA PRO A 141 -9.97 -17.23 6.94
C PRO A 141 -10.63 -16.86 5.61
N ASP A 142 -11.96 -16.94 5.53
CA ASP A 142 -12.74 -16.58 4.33
C ASP A 142 -12.66 -15.08 3.98
N GLU A 143 -12.21 -14.23 4.92
CA GLU A 143 -11.94 -12.82 4.67
C GLU A 143 -10.68 -12.61 3.82
N LEU A 144 -9.77 -13.61 3.76
CA LEU A 144 -8.64 -13.62 2.84
C LEU A 144 -9.17 -13.75 1.41
N SER A 145 -9.47 -12.60 0.83
CA SER A 145 -10.14 -12.49 -0.44
C SER A 145 -9.14 -12.49 -1.62
N GLY A 146 -9.56 -11.94 -2.77
CA GLY A 146 -8.75 -11.80 -3.98
C GLY A 146 -7.30 -11.33 -3.78
N PRO A 147 -7.02 -10.24 -3.00
CA PRO A 147 -5.67 -9.73 -2.81
C PRO A 147 -4.68 -10.79 -2.32
N ALA A 148 -5.11 -11.70 -1.43
CA ALA A 148 -4.25 -12.75 -0.87
C ALA A 148 -3.80 -13.75 -1.93
N LYS A 149 -4.65 -14.03 -2.94
CA LYS A 149 -4.30 -14.92 -4.06
C LYS A 149 -3.30 -14.30 -5.04
N CYS A 150 -3.20 -12.97 -5.04
CA CYS A 150 -2.32 -12.23 -5.93
C CYS A 150 -1.05 -11.75 -5.23
N ALA A 151 -0.96 -11.80 -3.90
CA ALA A 151 0.20 -11.38 -3.15
C ALA A 151 1.32 -12.44 -3.21
N ASP A 152 2.56 -11.98 -3.27
CA ASP A 152 3.74 -12.84 -3.19
C ASP A 152 4.04 -13.24 -1.74
N ALA A 153 3.62 -12.41 -0.79
CA ALA A 153 3.67 -12.71 0.64
C ALA A 153 2.40 -12.21 1.33
N VAL A 154 1.86 -13.02 2.24
CA VAL A 154 0.72 -12.66 3.08
C VAL A 154 1.14 -12.75 4.55
N ILE A 155 1.07 -11.63 5.25
CA ILE A 155 1.31 -11.53 6.69
C ILE A 155 -0.04 -11.35 7.35
N VAL A 156 -0.38 -12.22 8.29
CA VAL A 156 -1.64 -12.14 9.03
C VAL A 156 -1.33 -11.99 10.50
N VAL A 157 -1.93 -10.97 11.12
CA VAL A 157 -2.00 -10.82 12.56
C VAL A 157 -3.46 -11.03 12.95
N SER A 158 -3.73 -12.03 13.79
CA SER A 158 -5.08 -12.29 14.30
C SER A 158 -5.04 -12.42 15.82
N PRO A 159 -6.00 -11.82 16.55
CA PRO A 159 -6.16 -12.08 17.97
C PRO A 159 -6.67 -13.49 18.26
N ALA A 160 -7.19 -14.20 17.26
CA ALA A 160 -7.78 -15.54 17.39
C ALA A 160 -7.04 -16.54 16.48
N TRP A 161 -6.14 -17.31 17.08
CA TRP A 161 -5.67 -18.56 16.48
C TRP A 161 -6.82 -19.58 16.56
N PRO A 162 -7.22 -20.27 15.47
CA PRO A 162 -8.08 -21.43 15.63
C PRO A 162 -7.22 -22.53 16.25
N MET A 163 -7.34 -22.74 17.55
CA MET A 163 -7.13 -24.07 18.10
C MET A 163 -8.39 -24.89 17.78
N ALA A 164 -8.41 -25.48 16.59
CA ALA A 164 -9.20 -26.67 16.25
C ALA A 164 -8.68 -27.24 14.92
#